data_AF-A0A3E3E752-F1
#
_entry.id   AF-A0A3E3E752-F1
#
_cell.length_a   1.000
_cell.length_b   1.000
_cell.length_c   1.000
_cell.angle_alpha   90.00
_cell.angle_beta   90.00
_cell.angle_gamma   90.00
#
_symmetry.space_group_name_H-M   'P 1'
#
loop_
_entity.id
_entity.type
_entity.pdbx_description
1 polymer ?
#
loop_
_entity_poly.entity_id
_entity_poly.type
_entity_poly.pdbx_seq_one_letter_code
_entity_poly.pdbx_strand_id
1 'polypeptide(L)'
;MEKSIVTKFCIINTVCLVLFQMIHIIIELLKKNVSNSVELTQSQIMEQMKYSKVQSVFSYLTYACILLIIIILCVSVVQKKYDNVLLINIAGMSVLLLLSVAAVLFLKLNAGNVFENILGLGILEILFIVAYLYRRNFSKQNK
;
A
#
# COMPACT_ATOMS: atom_id res chain seq x y z
N MET A 1 -8.79 25.34 -11.15
CA MET A 1 -7.72 24.58 -11.84
C MET A 1 -8.15 23.13 -11.90
N GLU A 2 -8.57 22.64 -13.06
CA GLU A 2 -9.11 21.28 -13.18
C GLU A 2 -7.98 20.25 -12.95
N LYS A 3 -8.15 19.34 -11.99
CA LYS A 3 -7.14 18.28 -11.74
C LYS A 3 -7.04 17.40 -12.99
N SER A 4 -5.82 17.22 -13.49
CA SER A 4 -5.51 16.31 -14.60
C SER A 4 -6.14 14.94 -14.36
N ILE A 5 -6.64 14.30 -15.42
CA ILE A 5 -7.19 12.93 -15.40
C ILE A 5 -6.21 11.98 -14.69
N VAL A 6 -4.91 12.12 -14.96
CA VAL A 6 -3.85 11.34 -14.32
C VAL A 6 -3.82 11.51 -12.80
N THR A 7 -4.02 12.72 -12.31
CA THR A 7 -4.09 13.02 -10.87
C THR A 7 -5.33 12.39 -10.24
N LYS A 8 -6.49 12.43 -10.94
CA LYS A 8 -7.72 11.77 -10.45
C LYS A 8 -7.53 10.26 -10.34
N PHE A 9 -6.95 9.62 -11.35
CA PHE A 9 -6.64 8.19 -11.33
C PHE A 9 -5.64 7.82 -10.23
N CYS A 10 -4.60 8.62 -10.02
CA CYS A 10 -3.65 8.43 -8.93
C CYS A 10 -4.34 8.43 -7.56
N ILE A 11 -5.21 9.41 -7.29
CA ILE A 11 -5.99 9.46 -6.04
C ILE A 11 -6.85 8.21 -5.86
N ILE A 12 -7.59 7.81 -6.90
CA ILE A 12 -8.45 6.61 -6.84
C ILE A 12 -7.61 5.38 -6.52
N ASN A 13 -6.47 5.20 -7.19
CA ASN A 13 -5.61 4.05 -6.98
C ASN A 13 -5.01 4.02 -5.57
N THR A 14 -4.60 5.19 -5.04
CA THR A 14 -4.14 5.32 -3.65
C THR A 14 -5.24 4.96 -2.65
N VAL A 15 -6.47 5.41 -2.87
CA VAL A 15 -7.61 5.06 -2.00
C VAL A 15 -7.88 3.55 -2.04
N CYS A 16 -7.83 2.93 -3.22
CA CYS A 16 -7.97 1.47 -3.34
C CYS A 16 -6.92 0.71 -2.53
N LEU A 17 -5.65 1.13 -2.57
CA LEU A 17 -4.60 0.52 -1.77
C LEU A 17 -4.88 0.61 -0.26
N VAL A 18 -5.34 1.78 0.22
CA VAL A 18 -5.70 1.97 1.62
C VAL A 18 -6.85 1.03 2.02
N LEU A 19 -7.88 0.91 1.18
CA LEU A 19 -9.01 0.01 1.43
C LEU A 19 -8.56 -1.46 1.46
N PHE A 20 -7.73 -1.88 0.52
CA PHE A 20 -7.22 -3.25 0.48
C PHE A 20 -6.34 -3.56 1.68
N GLN A 21 -5.51 -2.61 2.12
CA GLN A 21 -4.71 -2.77 3.33
C GLN A 21 -5.57 -2.89 4.59
N MET A 22 -6.65 -2.10 4.69
CA MET A 22 -7.61 -2.23 5.79
C MET A 22 -8.28 -3.61 5.80
N ILE A 23 -8.71 -4.12 4.65
CA ILE A 23 -9.29 -5.46 4.54
C ILE A 23 -8.26 -6.52 4.96
N HIS A 24 -7.02 -6.38 4.52
CA HIS A 24 -5.93 -7.28 4.88
C HIS A 24 -5.69 -7.33 6.40
N ILE A 25 -5.68 -6.16 7.06
CA ILE A 25 -5.56 -6.04 8.52
C ILE A 25 -6.75 -6.70 9.23
N ILE A 26 -7.98 -6.48 8.74
CA ILE A 26 -9.20 -7.08 9.32
C ILE A 26 -9.14 -8.60 9.23
N ILE A 27 -8.74 -9.16 8.08
CA ILE A 27 -8.63 -10.61 7.91
C ILE A 27 -7.58 -11.20 8.86
N GLU A 28 -6.43 -10.54 9.00
CA GLU A 28 -5.38 -10.96 9.93
C GLU A 28 -5.86 -10.93 11.40
N LEU A 29 -6.68 -9.95 11.76
CA LEU A 29 -7.31 -9.87 13.07
C LEU A 29 -8.33 -10.99 13.30
N LEU A 30 -9.12 -11.34 12.29
CA LEU A 30 -10.04 -12.49 12.35
C LEU A 30 -9.28 -13.81 12.54
N LYS A 31 -8.22 -14.04 11.76
CA LYS A 31 -7.34 -15.23 11.91
C LYS A 31 -6.77 -15.36 13.31
N LYS A 32 -6.30 -14.24 13.87
CA LYS A 32 -5.76 -14.19 15.22
C LYS A 32 -6.82 -14.60 16.26
N ASN A 33 -8.04 -14.08 16.15
CA ASN A 33 -9.12 -14.40 17.08
C ASN A 33 -9.52 -15.89 17.08
N VAL A 34 -9.36 -16.58 15.94
CA VAL A 34 -9.58 -18.04 15.83
C VAL A 34 -8.49 -18.84 16.58
N SER A 35 -7.29 -18.29 16.72
CA SER A 35 -6.06 -18.98 17.15
C SER A 35 -5.76 -18.93 18.66
N ASN A 36 -6.70 -18.50 19.51
CA ASN A 36 -6.39 -18.20 20.92
C ASN A 36 -6.12 -19.44 21.81
N SER A 37 -6.08 -20.66 21.26
CA SER A 37 -5.78 -21.90 22.00
C SER A 37 -4.40 -22.47 21.64
N VAL A 38 -3.74 -23.10 22.62
CA VAL A 38 -2.37 -23.67 22.50
C VAL A 38 -2.32 -24.83 21.49
N GLU A 39 -3.43 -25.55 21.31
CA GLU A 39 -3.63 -26.52 20.24
C GLU A 39 -4.77 -26.04 19.33
N LEU A 40 -4.52 -25.99 18.02
CA LEU A 40 -5.57 -25.71 17.03
C LEU A 40 -6.29 -27.00 16.66
N THR A 41 -7.61 -26.98 16.80
CA THR A 41 -8.47 -28.05 16.26
C THR A 41 -8.50 -28.01 14.73
N GLN A 42 -8.80 -29.14 14.10
CA GLN A 42 -8.91 -29.25 12.63
C GLN A 42 -9.92 -28.25 12.03
N SER A 43 -11.01 -27.93 12.74
CA SER A 43 -11.99 -26.92 12.32
C SER A 43 -11.40 -25.51 12.34
N GLN A 44 -10.66 -25.12 13.38
CA GLN A 44 -9.96 -23.83 13.46
C GLN A 44 -8.91 -23.68 12.36
N ILE A 45 -8.16 -24.74 12.04
CA ILE A 45 -7.20 -24.75 10.94
C ILE A 45 -7.91 -24.51 9.60
N MET A 46 -9.02 -25.19 9.36
CA MET A 46 -9.80 -25.03 8.13
C MET A 46 -10.39 -23.63 7.97
N GLU A 47 -10.82 -23.03 9.09
CA GLU A 47 -11.31 -21.65 9.12
C GLU A 47 -10.18 -20.62 8.85
N GLN A 48 -8.99 -20.83 9.42
CA GLN A 48 -7.82 -20.00 9.11
C GLN A 48 -7.41 -20.11 7.64
N MET A 49 -7.46 -21.32 7.05
CA MET A 49 -7.20 -21.50 5.61
C MET A 49 -8.19 -20.74 4.74
N LYS A 50 -9.47 -20.69 5.14
CA LYS A 50 -10.50 -19.90 4.44
C LYS A 50 -10.14 -18.41 4.44
N TYR A 51 -9.75 -17.86 5.59
CA TYR A 51 -9.29 -16.48 5.69
C TYR A 51 -8.02 -16.22 4.89
N SER A 52 -7.04 -17.14 4.91
CA SER A 52 -5.83 -17.04 4.09
C SER A 52 -6.13 -17.00 2.60
N LYS A 53 -7.11 -17.78 2.13
CA LYS A 53 -7.53 -17.76 0.73
C LYS A 53 -8.13 -16.41 0.33
N VAL A 54 -8.96 -15.83 1.20
CA VAL A 54 -9.53 -14.48 0.96
C VAL A 54 -8.42 -13.43 0.95
N GLN A 55 -7.50 -13.49 1.93
CA GLN A 55 -6.36 -12.58 2.02
C GLN A 55 -5.50 -12.61 0.76
N SER A 56 -5.21 -13.81 0.24
CA SER A 56 -4.44 -13.99 -1.00
C SER A 56 -5.06 -13.26 -2.20
N VAL A 57 -6.39 -13.27 -2.35
CA VAL A 57 -7.08 -12.53 -3.43
C VAL A 57 -6.83 -11.02 -3.31
N PHE A 58 -6.93 -10.47 -2.10
CA PHE A 58 -6.65 -9.05 -1.85
C PHE A 58 -5.16 -8.71 -1.99
N SER A 59 -4.25 -9.66 -1.70
CA SER A 59 -2.83 -9.52 -1.99
C SER A 59 -2.60 -9.29 -3.48
N TYR A 60 -3.21 -10.11 -4.36
CA TYR A 60 -3.10 -9.93 -5.81
C TYR A 60 -3.65 -8.59 -6.31
N LEU A 61 -4.80 -8.16 -5.76
CA LEU A 61 -5.37 -6.84 -6.09
C LEU A 61 -4.45 -5.69 -5.64
N THR A 62 -3.81 -5.84 -4.47
CA THR A 62 -2.82 -4.87 -3.97
C THR A 62 -1.64 -4.79 -4.93
N TYR A 63 -1.07 -5.92 -5.37
CA TYR A 63 0.00 -5.94 -6.38
C TYR A 63 -0.41 -5.28 -7.70
N ALA A 64 -1.62 -5.53 -8.18
CA ALA A 64 -2.13 -4.88 -9.38
C ALA A 64 -2.21 -3.35 -9.23
N CYS A 65 -2.67 -2.85 -8.07
CA CYS A 65 -2.68 -1.43 -7.77
C CYS A 65 -1.26 -0.83 -7.69
N ILE A 66 -0.29 -1.54 -7.13
CA ILE A 66 1.12 -1.11 -7.10
C ILE A 66 1.68 -0.99 -8.53
N LEU A 67 1.39 -1.97 -9.38
CA LEU A 67 1.80 -1.95 -10.78
C LEU A 67 1.15 -0.78 -11.54
N LEU A 68 -0.12 -0.46 -11.24
CA LEU A 68 -0.78 0.73 -11.76
C LEU A 68 -0.12 2.05 -11.31
N ILE A 69 0.39 2.13 -10.07
CA ILE A 69 1.17 3.30 -9.62
C ILE A 69 2.37 3.52 -10.54
N ILE A 70 3.11 2.46 -10.85
CA ILE A 70 4.30 2.52 -11.70
C ILE A 70 3.92 3.01 -13.11
N ILE A 71 2.85 2.46 -13.70
CA ILE A 71 2.35 2.87 -15.02
C ILE A 71 1.94 4.36 -15.02
N ILE A 72 1.14 4.79 -14.03
CA ILE A 72 0.71 6.18 -13.89
C ILE A 72 1.92 7.10 -13.77
N LEU A 73 2.96 6.69 -13.06
CA LEU A 73 4.19 7.45 -12.91
C LEU A 73 4.92 7.60 -14.26
N CYS A 74 5.09 6.50 -15.01
CA CYS A 74 5.68 6.54 -16.35
C CYS A 74 4.92 7.52 -17.28
N VAL A 75 3.58 7.44 -17.30
CA VAL A 75 2.74 8.37 -18.07
C VAL A 75 2.91 9.82 -17.60
N SER A 76 3.00 10.04 -16.29
CA SER A 76 3.17 11.37 -15.70
C SER A 76 4.51 12.02 -16.05
N VAL A 77 5.56 11.21 -16.17
CA VAL A 77 6.89 11.66 -16.62
C VAL A 77 6.83 12.12 -18.07
N VAL A 78 6.22 11.33 -18.96
CA VAL A 78 6.03 11.68 -20.39
C VAL A 78 5.22 12.98 -20.52
N GLN A 79 4.18 13.14 -19.71
CA GLN A 79 3.33 14.33 -19.72
C GLN A 79 3.94 15.55 -18.99
N LYS A 80 5.14 15.42 -18.39
CA LYS A 80 5.81 16.45 -17.56
C LYS A 80 4.94 16.98 -16.40
N LYS A 81 3.92 16.23 -15.98
CA LYS A 81 2.91 16.61 -14.95
C LYS A 81 2.99 15.70 -13.73
N TYR A 82 4.20 15.38 -13.27
CA TYR A 82 4.41 14.36 -12.25
C TYR A 82 4.50 14.89 -10.80
N ASP A 83 4.67 16.19 -10.54
CA ASP A 83 4.82 16.70 -9.16
C ASP A 83 3.63 16.34 -8.27
N ASN A 84 2.40 16.59 -8.75
CA ASN A 84 1.19 16.29 -7.99
C ASN A 84 1.01 14.77 -7.78
N VAL A 85 1.30 13.98 -8.81
CA VAL A 85 1.19 12.50 -8.76
C VAL A 85 2.18 11.93 -7.76
N LEU A 86 3.39 12.46 -7.76
CA LEU A 86 4.47 11.99 -6.92
C LEU A 86 4.25 12.40 -5.46
N LEU A 87 3.73 13.62 -5.21
CA LEU A 87 3.32 14.04 -3.87
C LEU A 87 2.16 13.19 -3.32
N ILE A 88 1.15 12.89 -4.12
CA ILE A 88 0.01 12.05 -3.73
C ILE A 88 0.47 10.63 -3.41
N ASN A 89 1.34 10.06 -4.25
CA ASN A 89 1.89 8.73 -4.02
C ASN A 89 2.72 8.70 -2.74
N ILE A 90 3.63 9.65 -2.50
CA ILE A 90 4.39 9.72 -1.24
C ILE A 90 3.43 9.76 -0.05
N ALA A 91 2.48 10.70 -0.04
CA ALA A 91 1.54 10.85 1.07
C ALA A 91 0.71 9.57 1.31
N GLY A 92 0.21 8.94 0.25
CA GLY A 92 -0.55 7.70 0.34
C GLY A 92 0.26 6.54 0.91
N MET A 93 1.52 6.43 0.51
CA MET A 93 2.42 5.36 0.92
C MET A 93 2.84 5.53 2.38
N SER A 94 3.14 6.76 2.81
CA SER A 94 3.41 7.06 4.22
C SER A 94 2.22 6.66 5.11
N VAL A 95 0.99 6.96 4.68
CA VAL A 95 -0.23 6.60 5.42
C VAL A 95 -0.40 5.07 5.50
N LEU A 96 -0.17 4.36 4.39
CA LEU A 96 -0.23 2.89 4.35
C LEU A 96 0.77 2.24 5.32
N LEU A 97 2.02 2.74 5.34
CA LEU A 97 3.05 2.24 6.25
C LEU A 97 2.70 2.53 7.70
N LEU A 98 2.28 3.76 8.02
CA LEU A 98 1.88 4.13 9.37
C LEU A 98 0.72 3.27 9.88
N LEU A 99 -0.31 3.07 9.05
CA LEU A 99 -1.46 2.23 9.38
C LEU A 99 -1.03 0.79 9.67
N SER A 100 -0.11 0.26 8.87
CA SER A 100 0.37 -1.13 9.00
C SER A 100 1.25 -1.32 10.23
N VAL A 101 2.14 -0.37 10.51
CA VAL A 101 2.93 -0.34 11.76
C VAL A 101 1.99 -0.25 12.97
N ALA A 102 1.00 0.62 12.93
CA ALA A 102 0.01 0.77 14.01
C ALA A 102 -0.76 -0.54 14.22
N ALA A 103 -1.20 -1.22 13.15
CA ALA A 103 -1.89 -2.50 13.26
C ALA A 103 -1.01 -3.58 13.90
N VAL A 104 0.27 -3.67 13.54
CA VAL A 104 1.20 -4.62 14.18
C VAL A 104 1.41 -4.30 15.65
N LEU A 105 1.66 -3.03 16.00
CA LEU A 105 1.98 -2.62 17.37
C LEU A 105 0.77 -2.67 18.31
N PHE A 106 -0.36 -2.08 17.91
CA PHE A 106 -1.54 -1.94 18.78
C PHE A 106 -2.40 -3.20 18.79
N LEU A 107 -2.55 -3.87 17.64
CA LEU A 107 -3.40 -5.07 17.53
C LEU A 107 -2.59 -6.36 17.73
N LYS A 108 -1.27 -6.26 17.92
CA LYS A 108 -0.33 -7.39 18.09
C LYS A 108 -0.51 -8.43 16.96
N LEU A 109 -0.60 -7.96 15.71
CA LEU A 109 -0.73 -8.82 14.54
C LEU A 109 0.65 -9.32 14.07
N ASN A 110 0.67 -10.40 13.31
CA ASN A 110 1.90 -10.91 12.74
C ASN A 110 2.44 -9.92 11.69
N ALA A 111 3.63 -9.36 11.95
CA ALA A 111 4.26 -8.41 11.06
C ALA A 111 4.52 -8.98 9.66
N GLY A 112 4.94 -10.24 9.57
CA GLY A 112 5.19 -10.89 8.27
C GLY A 112 3.96 -10.89 7.39
N ASN A 113 2.80 -11.21 7.97
CA ASN A 113 1.54 -11.23 7.25
C ASN A 113 1.06 -9.81 6.92
N VAL A 114 1.06 -8.88 7.89
CA VAL A 114 0.58 -7.49 7.65
C VAL A 114 1.41 -6.77 6.59
N PHE A 115 2.72 -7.04 6.52
CA PHE A 115 3.64 -6.39 5.59
C PHE A 115 3.87 -7.12 4.26
N GLU A 116 3.35 -8.34 4.08
CA GLU A 116 3.65 -9.26 2.96
C GLU A 116 3.56 -8.59 1.57
N ASN A 117 2.62 -7.66 1.39
CA ASN A 117 2.37 -7.00 0.09
C ASN A 117 2.81 -5.54 0.02
N ILE A 118 3.22 -4.96 1.15
CA ILE A 118 3.48 -3.53 1.28
C ILE A 118 4.92 -3.21 1.71
N LEU A 119 5.72 -4.22 2.05
CA LEU A 119 7.15 -4.06 2.33
C LEU A 119 7.90 -3.39 1.15
N GLY A 120 7.56 -3.78 -0.08
CA GLY A 120 8.11 -3.16 -1.30
C GLY A 120 7.72 -1.68 -1.47
N LEU A 121 6.65 -1.22 -0.81
CA LEU A 121 6.22 0.18 -0.87
C LEU A 121 7.19 1.11 -0.15
N GLY A 122 7.84 0.68 0.92
CA GLY A 122 8.85 1.51 1.59
C GLY A 122 10.03 1.84 0.67
N ILE A 123 10.49 0.88 -0.12
CA ILE A 123 11.55 1.10 -1.12
C ILE A 123 11.06 2.06 -2.21
N LEU A 124 9.83 1.84 -2.69
CA LEU A 124 9.23 2.68 -3.72
C LEU A 124 9.03 4.13 -3.23
N GLU A 125 8.67 4.31 -1.96
CA GLU A 125 8.53 5.63 -1.33
C GLU A 125 9.86 6.37 -1.28
N ILE A 126 10.96 5.71 -0.89
CA ILE A 126 12.30 6.31 -0.90
C ILE A 126 12.67 6.77 -2.31
N LEU A 127 12.43 5.93 -3.32
CA LEU A 127 12.68 6.30 -4.72
C LEU A 127 11.87 7.53 -5.14
N PHE A 128 10.60 7.61 -4.72
CA PHE A 128 9.77 8.79 -4.98
C PHE A 128 10.32 10.04 -4.28
N ILE A 129 10.67 9.96 -2.99
CA ILE A 129 11.24 11.10 -2.26
C ILE A 129 12.52 11.61 -2.95
N VAL A 130 13.42 10.71 -3.34
CA VAL A 130 14.65 11.07 -4.06
C VAL A 130 14.33 11.75 -5.39
N ALA A 131 13.40 11.19 -6.18
CA ALA A 131 12.99 11.79 -7.45
C ALA A 131 12.37 13.19 -7.27
N TYR A 132 11.56 13.38 -6.22
CA TYR A 132 10.99 14.68 -5.86
C TYR A 132 12.07 15.71 -5.53
N LEU A 133 13.01 15.35 -4.65
CA LEU A 133 14.07 16.23 -4.18
C LEU A 133 15.04 16.60 -5.31
N TYR A 134 15.42 15.63 -6.14
CA TYR A 134 16.29 15.85 -7.30
C TYR A 134 15.71 16.94 -8.23
N ARG A 135 14.43 16.81 -8.61
CA ARG A 135 13.78 17.81 -9.48
C ARG A 135 13.69 19.18 -8.81
N ARG A 136 13.30 19.22 -7.53
CA ARG A 136 13.16 20.48 -6.78
C ARG A 136 14.47 21.25 -6.73
N ASN A 137 15.60 20.55 -6.59
CA ASN A 137 16.93 21.16 -6.60
C ASN A 137 17.37 21.57 -8.01
N PHE A 138 17.11 20.75 -9.04
CA PHE A 138 17.43 21.09 -10.43
C PHE A 138 16.63 22.29 -10.95
N SER A 139 15.37 22.44 -10.52
CA SER A 139 14.54 23.61 -10.83
C SER A 139 15.00 24.89 -10.12
N LYS A 140 15.71 24.78 -8.99
CA LYS A 140 16.29 25.94 -8.27
C LYS A 140 17.62 26.40 -8.88
N GLN A 141 18.38 25.48 -9.48
CA GLN A 141 19.66 25.80 -10.13
C GLN A 141 19.50 26.44 -11.53
N ASN A 142 18.34 26.28 -12.17
CA ASN A 142 18.03 26.85 -13.49
C ASN A 142 17.10 28.08 -13.42
N LYS A 143 17.03 28.75 -12.26
CA LYS A 143 16.37 30.04 -12.06
C LYS A 143 17.40 31.05 -11.61
#